data_AF-D8M9D7-F1
#
_entry.id   AF-D8M9D7-F1
#
_cell.length_a   1.000
_cell.length_b   1.000
_cell.length_c   1.000
_cell.angle_alpha   90.00
_cell.angle_beta   90.00
_cell.angle_gamma   90.00
#
_symmetry.space_group_name_H-M   'P 1'
#
loop_
_entity.id
_entity.type
_entity.pdbx_description
1 polymer ?
#
loop_
_entity_poly.entity_id
_entity_poly.type
_entity_poly.pdbx_seq_one_letter_code
_entity_poly.pdbx_strand_id
1 'polypeptide(L)'
;MKAPIHLYYELNGFYQNHRLYVNSRNDAQLHGENVAFADLEASCGNKTMENDLILNPCGSVANSLFNDIFTLVDSPYELIESGISWKYDREKFHNPANYGDEGYKWLYQSYPDLIPKDKSDDPHSASYNGGGVENEHFIVWMRAAALPHFRKLYGRIEQDIPANTDLKVRILASLAFELYKR
;
A
#
# COMPACT_ATOMS: atom_id res chain seq x y z
N MET A 1 -13.38 -13.01 -20.74
CA MET A 1 -13.80 -12.29 -19.52
C MET A 1 -14.38 -10.95 -19.94
N LYS A 2 -15.48 -10.51 -19.30
CA LYS A 2 -16.09 -9.20 -19.57
C LYS A 2 -15.51 -8.14 -18.64
N ALA A 3 -15.24 -6.96 -19.17
CA ALA A 3 -14.80 -5.81 -18.37
C ALA A 3 -15.90 -5.33 -17.41
N PRO A 4 -15.54 -4.74 -16.25
CA PRO A 4 -14.17 -4.60 -15.74
C PRO A 4 -13.62 -5.91 -15.14
N ILE A 5 -12.38 -6.25 -15.50
CA ILE A 5 -11.66 -7.42 -14.99
C ILE A 5 -10.72 -6.95 -13.88
N HIS A 6 -10.75 -7.58 -12.72
CA HIS A 6 -10.00 -7.14 -11.55
C HIS A 6 -8.88 -8.11 -11.22
N LEU A 7 -7.67 -7.58 -11.01
CA LEU A 7 -6.54 -8.32 -10.47
C LEU A 7 -6.51 -8.14 -8.96
N TYR A 8 -6.58 -9.25 -8.23
CA TYR A 8 -6.44 -9.29 -6.78
C TYR A 8 -5.20 -10.09 -6.42
N TYR A 9 -4.47 -9.67 -5.38
CA TYR A 9 -3.59 -10.56 -4.64
C TYR A 9 -4.35 -11.16 -3.47
N GLU A 10 -4.02 -12.40 -3.13
CA GLU A 10 -4.61 -13.15 -2.03
C GLU A 10 -3.52 -13.51 -1.03
N LEU A 11 -3.75 -13.18 0.24
CA LEU A 11 -2.88 -13.59 1.34
C LEU A 11 -3.63 -14.60 2.21
N ASN A 12 -2.92 -15.67 2.58
CA ASN A 12 -3.42 -16.70 3.47
C ASN A 12 -2.52 -16.83 4.69
N GLY A 13 -3.11 -17.01 5.87
CA GLY A 13 -2.40 -17.10 7.13
C GLY A 13 -1.81 -15.77 7.62
N PHE A 14 -2.28 -14.64 7.09
CA PHE A 14 -1.83 -13.31 7.52
C PHE A 14 -2.94 -12.62 8.33
N TYR A 15 -2.73 -12.46 9.64
CA TYR A 15 -3.78 -12.05 10.58
C TYR A 15 -3.88 -10.53 10.72
N GLN A 16 -4.32 -9.82 9.66
CA GLN A 16 -4.55 -8.37 9.73
C GLN A 16 -5.54 -7.97 10.82
N ASN A 17 -6.48 -8.84 11.18
CA ASN A 17 -7.51 -8.59 12.20
C ASN A 17 -7.00 -8.72 13.64
N HIS A 18 -5.74 -9.10 13.86
CA HIS A 18 -5.20 -9.19 15.21
C HIS A 18 -5.18 -7.80 15.87
N ARG A 19 -5.77 -7.65 17.06
CA ARG A 19 -5.97 -6.35 17.73
C ARG A 19 -4.70 -5.49 17.81
N LEU A 20 -3.57 -6.10 18.18
CA LEU A 20 -2.29 -5.39 18.28
C LEU A 20 -1.73 -4.98 16.91
N TYR A 21 -2.08 -5.70 15.85
CA TYR A 21 -1.68 -5.36 14.50
C TYR A 21 -2.51 -4.18 13.99
N VAL A 22 -3.85 -4.29 14.02
CA VAL A 22 -4.77 -3.23 13.57
C VAL A 22 -4.49 -1.90 14.26
N ASN A 23 -4.26 -1.93 15.57
CA ASN A 23 -4.05 -0.73 16.37
C ASN A 23 -2.64 -0.13 16.23
N SER A 24 -1.69 -0.85 15.63
CA SER A 24 -0.31 -0.39 15.47
C SER A 24 -0.19 0.50 14.24
N ARG A 25 -0.74 1.72 14.36
CA ARG A 25 -0.71 2.83 13.41
C ARG A 25 -1.13 4.12 14.12
N ASN A 26 -0.82 5.28 13.57
CA ASN A 26 -1.32 6.56 14.08
C ASN A 26 -2.13 7.28 12.99
N ASP A 27 -3.44 7.46 13.23
CA ASP A 27 -4.33 8.02 12.20
C ASP A 27 -4.03 9.52 11.96
N ALA A 28 -3.69 10.32 12.97
CA ALA A 28 -3.32 11.74 12.77
C ALA A 28 -2.08 11.88 11.87
N GLN A 29 -1.07 11.02 12.04
CA GLN A 29 0.09 10.97 11.17
C GLN A 29 -0.29 10.63 9.72
N LEU A 30 -1.21 9.67 9.53
CA LEU A 30 -1.71 9.32 8.20
C LEU A 30 -2.49 10.46 7.54
N HIS A 31 -3.18 11.30 8.33
CA HIS A 31 -3.85 12.52 7.84
C HIS A 31 -2.88 13.69 7.58
N GLY A 32 -1.56 13.48 7.68
CA GLY A 32 -0.55 14.50 7.41
C GLY A 32 -0.36 15.51 8.55
N GLU A 33 -0.85 15.20 9.76
CA GLU A 33 -0.68 16.06 10.93
C GLU A 33 0.70 15.90 11.56
N ASN A 34 1.19 16.98 12.19
CA ASN A 34 2.38 16.94 13.03
C ASN A 34 2.02 16.31 14.38
N VAL A 35 2.47 15.07 14.60
CA VAL A 35 2.17 14.31 15.82
C VAL A 35 3.39 14.31 16.74
N ALA A 36 3.17 14.51 18.04
CA ALA A 36 4.24 14.45 19.02
C ALA A 36 4.81 13.02 19.11
N PHE A 37 6.12 12.90 19.33
CA PHE A 37 6.80 11.61 19.39
C PHE A 37 6.17 10.64 20.41
N ALA A 38 5.80 11.14 21.59
CA ALA A 38 5.17 10.32 22.63
C ALA A 38 3.83 9.71 22.19
N ASP A 39 3.05 10.40 21.36
CA ASP A 39 1.77 9.90 20.83
C ASP A 39 2.00 8.83 19.76
N LEU A 40 3.06 8.98 18.96
CA LEU A 40 3.50 7.95 18.02
C LEU A 40 3.96 6.70 18.77
N GLU A 41 4.78 6.83 19.82
CA GLU A 41 5.18 5.70 20.68
C GLU A 41 3.99 5.00 21.33
N ALA A 42 3.01 5.75 21.84
CA ALA A 42 1.80 5.16 22.41
C ALA A 42 0.98 4.34 21.40
N SER A 43 0.96 4.78 20.14
CA SER A 43 0.17 4.15 19.07
C SER A 43 0.91 2.99 18.38
N CYS A 44 2.19 3.19 18.08
CA CYS A 44 2.99 2.32 17.21
C CYS A 44 4.02 1.47 17.99
N GLY A 45 4.32 1.81 19.24
CA GLY A 45 5.26 1.07 20.09
C GLY A 45 6.65 0.97 19.47
N ASN A 46 7.20 -0.24 19.40
CA ASN A 46 8.53 -0.46 18.81
C ASN A 46 8.59 -0.26 17.29
N LYS A 47 7.48 0.10 16.65
CA LYS A 47 7.38 0.42 15.22
C LYS A 47 7.28 1.93 14.96
N THR A 48 7.76 2.75 15.90
CA THR A 48 7.83 4.21 15.76
C THR A 48 9.10 4.68 15.08
N MET A 49 10.21 3.96 15.22
CA MET A 49 11.52 4.37 14.69
C MET A 49 12.28 3.22 14.05
N GLU A 50 13.21 3.57 13.16
CA GLU A 50 14.22 2.67 12.60
C GLU A 50 15.51 3.46 12.34
N ASN A 51 16.66 2.98 12.82
CA ASN A 51 17.97 3.62 12.64
C ASN A 51 17.98 5.13 12.99
N ASP A 52 17.45 5.47 14.17
CA ASP A 52 17.33 6.83 14.69
C ASP A 52 16.41 7.78 13.87
N LEU A 53 15.72 7.26 12.85
CA LEU A 53 14.73 7.99 12.07
C LEU A 53 13.30 7.64 12.52
N ILE A 54 12.43 8.65 12.60
CA ILE A 54 11.01 8.45 12.89
C ILE A 54 10.34 7.87 11.63
N LEU A 55 9.66 6.73 11.78
CA LEU A 55 8.92 6.13 10.68
C LEU A 55 7.68 6.98 10.36
N ASN A 56 7.53 7.34 9.09
CA ASN A 56 6.36 8.05 8.60
C ASN A 56 5.79 7.37 7.33
N PRO A 57 4.72 6.57 7.47
CA PRO A 57 3.93 6.32 8.68
C PRO A 57 4.56 5.27 9.61
N CYS A 58 4.25 5.36 10.91
CA CYS A 58 4.66 4.38 11.90
C CYS A 58 3.71 3.17 11.97
N GLY A 59 4.19 2.11 12.62
CA GLY A 59 3.34 1.00 13.03
C GLY A 59 3.45 -0.26 12.17
N SER A 60 3.02 -1.38 12.74
CA SER A 60 3.10 -2.70 12.13
C SER A 60 2.32 -2.80 10.81
N VAL A 61 1.21 -2.07 10.68
CA VAL A 61 0.39 -2.10 9.45
C VAL A 61 1.19 -1.54 8.27
N ALA A 62 1.78 -0.35 8.42
CA ALA A 62 2.59 0.27 7.37
C ALA A 62 3.90 -0.50 7.11
N ASN A 63 4.55 -1.01 8.16
CA ASN A 63 5.82 -1.73 8.08
C ASN A 63 5.71 -3.16 7.51
N SER A 64 4.52 -3.61 7.16
CA SER A 64 4.29 -4.91 6.54
C SER A 64 3.52 -4.80 5.22
N LEU A 65 3.65 -3.67 4.52
CA LEU A 65 3.01 -3.44 3.22
C LEU A 65 3.31 -4.60 2.26
N PHE A 66 2.26 -5.10 1.62
CA PHE A 66 2.42 -6.00 0.49
C PHE A 66 3.12 -5.27 -0.65
N ASN A 67 4.31 -5.72 -1.02
CA ASN A 67 5.22 -5.02 -1.91
C ASN A 67 5.63 -5.81 -3.17
N ASP A 68 4.91 -6.88 -3.51
CA ASP A 68 5.10 -7.52 -4.82
C ASP A 68 4.48 -6.66 -5.92
N ILE A 69 5.13 -6.63 -7.08
CA ILE A 69 4.71 -5.81 -8.22
C ILE A 69 4.23 -6.73 -9.34
N PHE A 70 3.00 -6.50 -9.83
CA PHE A 70 2.42 -7.22 -10.96
C PHE A 70 2.52 -6.37 -12.23
N THR A 71 3.06 -6.94 -13.30
CA THR A 71 3.14 -6.27 -14.60
C THR A 71 2.59 -7.18 -15.69
N LEU A 72 1.69 -6.66 -16.52
CA LEU A 72 1.30 -7.34 -17.75
C LEU A 72 2.44 -7.22 -18.76
N VAL A 73 2.93 -8.36 -19.27
CA VAL A 73 4.05 -8.42 -20.21
C VAL A 73 3.53 -8.87 -21.57
N ASP A 74 4.01 -8.23 -22.64
CA ASP A 74 3.61 -8.51 -24.03
C ASP A 74 2.07 -8.49 -24.24
N SER A 75 1.38 -7.63 -23.49
CA SER A 75 -0.09 -7.56 -23.45
C SER A 75 -0.60 -6.30 -24.16
N PRO A 76 -1.64 -6.38 -25.00
CA PRO A 76 -2.32 -5.21 -25.54
C PRO A 76 -3.22 -4.52 -24.50
N TYR A 77 -3.44 -5.17 -23.36
CA TYR A 77 -4.23 -4.65 -22.25
C TYR A 77 -3.35 -3.93 -21.24
N GLU A 78 -3.92 -2.88 -20.68
CA GLU A 78 -3.31 -2.08 -19.63
C GLU A 78 -3.92 -2.43 -18.27
N LEU A 79 -3.05 -2.54 -17.27
CA LEU A 79 -3.46 -2.71 -15.88
C LEU A 79 -3.57 -1.34 -15.22
N ILE A 80 -4.80 -0.92 -14.94
CA ILE A 80 -5.08 0.36 -14.29
C ILE A 80 -5.01 0.17 -12.78
N GLU A 81 -4.08 0.86 -12.14
CA GLU A 81 -3.79 0.81 -10.70
C GLU A 81 -4.30 2.05 -9.94
N SER A 82 -4.78 3.09 -10.65
CA SER A 82 -5.48 4.23 -10.07
C SER A 82 -6.96 3.92 -9.81
N GLY A 83 -7.61 4.59 -8.86
CA GLY A 83 -9.03 4.38 -8.57
C GLY A 83 -9.37 3.01 -7.98
N ILE A 84 -8.39 2.32 -7.39
CA ILE A 84 -8.55 1.03 -6.71
C ILE A 84 -9.00 1.18 -5.25
N SER A 85 -8.76 2.37 -4.67
CA SER A 85 -9.19 2.73 -3.33
C SER A 85 -10.55 3.45 -3.34
N TRP A 86 -11.20 3.49 -2.17
CA TRP A 86 -12.44 4.25 -2.03
C TRP A 86 -12.14 5.73 -1.91
N LYS A 87 -12.96 6.58 -2.54
CA LYS A 87 -12.80 8.04 -2.48
C LYS A 87 -12.67 8.56 -1.05
N TYR A 88 -13.54 8.09 -0.16
CA TYR A 88 -13.53 8.51 1.24
C TYR A 88 -12.31 8.04 2.03
N ASP A 89 -11.66 6.95 1.61
CA ASP A 89 -10.40 6.56 2.25
C ASP A 89 -9.27 7.49 1.79
N ARG A 90 -9.23 7.89 0.52
CA ARG A 90 -8.21 8.85 0.03
C ARG A 90 -8.22 10.18 0.79
N GLU A 91 -9.37 10.63 1.29
CA GLU A 91 -9.50 11.86 2.09
C GLU A 91 -8.88 11.73 3.50
N LYS A 92 -8.42 10.54 3.90
CA LYS A 92 -7.81 10.27 5.22
C LYS A 92 -6.29 10.12 5.17
N PHE A 93 -5.71 10.08 3.98
CA PHE A 93 -4.28 9.89 3.80
C PHE A 93 -3.71 11.13 3.11
N HIS A 94 -2.81 11.84 3.78
CA HIS A 94 -2.16 13.02 3.26
C HIS A 94 -0.69 13.03 3.66
N ASN A 95 0.17 13.40 2.72
CA ASN A 95 1.56 13.67 3.05
C ASN A 95 1.63 14.96 3.89
N PRO A 96 2.40 14.99 5.00
CA PRO A 96 2.49 16.18 5.84
C PRO A 96 3.24 17.32 5.14
N ALA A 97 3.13 18.54 5.67
CA ALA A 97 3.81 19.71 5.11
C ALA A 97 5.35 19.56 5.03
N ASN A 98 5.92 18.72 5.90
CA ASN A 98 7.34 18.46 6.00
C ASN A 98 7.77 17.17 5.26
N TYR A 99 6.93 16.69 4.32
CA TYR A 99 7.18 15.48 3.56
C TYR A 99 8.50 15.53 2.79
N GLY A 100 9.42 14.63 3.14
CA GLY A 100 10.77 14.56 2.57
C GLY A 100 11.89 15.05 3.49
N ASP A 101 11.58 15.57 4.68
CA ASP A 101 12.58 15.98 5.68
C ASP A 101 13.45 14.80 6.16
N GLU A 102 14.72 15.08 6.48
CA GLU A 102 15.74 14.07 6.82
C GLU A 102 15.54 13.40 8.18
N GLY A 103 14.75 14.00 9.09
CA GLY A 103 14.47 13.43 10.42
C GLY A 103 13.53 12.22 10.42
N TYR A 104 13.03 11.83 9.25
CA TYR A 104 12.05 10.77 9.07
C TYR A 104 12.53 9.72 8.08
N LYS A 105 12.11 8.48 8.29
CA LYS A 105 12.13 7.43 7.28
C LYS A 105 10.74 7.34 6.67
N TRP A 106 10.63 7.84 5.45
CA TRP A 106 9.37 7.94 4.72
C TRP A 106 8.97 6.61 4.08
N LEU A 107 7.68 6.44 3.81
CA LEU A 107 7.15 5.23 3.17
C LEU A 107 7.86 4.90 1.84
N TYR A 108 8.12 5.90 1.00
CA TYR A 108 8.81 5.71 -0.29
C TYR A 108 10.28 5.26 -0.13
N GLN A 109 10.90 5.51 1.02
CA GLN A 109 12.24 5.00 1.33
C GLN A 109 12.18 3.56 1.85
N SER A 110 11.07 3.17 2.48
CA SER A 110 10.85 1.82 2.98
C SER A 110 10.43 0.85 1.87
N TYR A 111 9.72 1.34 0.85
CA TYR A 111 9.23 0.56 -0.29
C TYR A 111 9.49 1.26 -1.64
N PRO A 112 10.76 1.51 -2.00
CA PRO A 112 11.11 2.33 -3.16
C PRO A 112 10.63 1.80 -4.52
N ASP A 113 10.46 0.49 -4.64
CA ASP A 113 10.01 -0.13 -5.90
C ASP A 113 8.49 0.02 -6.14
N LEU A 114 7.70 0.09 -5.08
CA LEU A 114 6.23 0.13 -5.15
C LEU A 114 5.67 1.54 -4.90
N ILE A 115 6.27 2.28 -3.97
CA ILE A 115 5.76 3.58 -3.50
C ILE A 115 6.71 4.68 -3.97
N PRO A 116 6.37 5.43 -5.03
CA PRO A 116 7.16 6.58 -5.43
C PRO A 116 7.00 7.72 -4.42
N LYS A 117 8.01 8.60 -4.37
CA LYS A 117 7.96 9.80 -3.54
C LYS A 117 6.86 10.75 -4.00
N ASP A 118 6.82 11.03 -5.29
CA ASP A 118 5.98 12.07 -5.87
C ASP A 118 4.77 11.48 -6.59
N LYS A 119 3.80 12.34 -6.87
CA LYS A 119 2.63 12.03 -7.72
C LYS A 119 3.08 11.65 -9.13
N SER A 120 2.37 10.72 -9.74
CA SER A 120 2.49 10.39 -11.17
C SER A 120 1.55 11.25 -12.03
N ASP A 121 2.02 11.63 -13.21
CA ASP A 121 1.19 12.25 -14.26
C ASP A 121 0.36 11.22 -15.04
N ASP A 122 0.71 9.93 -14.94
CA ASP A 122 -0.05 8.84 -15.55
C ASP A 122 -1.38 8.63 -14.80
N PRO A 123 -2.54 8.83 -15.46
CA PRO A 123 -3.86 8.63 -14.86
C PRO A 123 -4.14 7.20 -14.45
N HIS A 124 -3.35 6.22 -14.90
CA HIS A 124 -3.52 4.80 -14.56
C HIS A 124 -2.62 4.34 -13.41
N SER A 125 -1.71 5.19 -12.94
CA SER A 125 -0.81 4.88 -11.82
C SER A 125 -1.53 4.94 -10.47
N ALA A 126 -1.20 4.02 -9.55
CA ALA A 126 -1.64 4.11 -8.15
C ALA A 126 -1.19 5.40 -7.44
N SER A 127 -0.19 6.10 -7.97
CA SER A 127 0.26 7.40 -7.48
C SER A 127 -0.31 8.61 -8.23
N TYR A 128 -1.34 8.42 -9.05
CA TYR A 128 -2.02 9.53 -9.73
C TYR A 128 -2.63 10.55 -8.75
N ASN A 129 -3.13 10.08 -7.60
CA ASN A 129 -3.69 10.96 -6.56
C ASN A 129 -2.63 11.46 -5.56
N GLY A 130 -1.43 10.90 -5.56
CA GLY A 130 -0.31 11.30 -4.70
C GLY A 130 0.74 10.20 -4.52
N GLY A 131 1.97 10.59 -4.16
CA GLY A 131 3.04 9.68 -3.75
C GLY A 131 2.97 9.36 -2.26
N GLY A 132 3.89 8.53 -1.74
CA GLY A 132 3.95 8.26 -0.30
C GLY A 132 2.66 7.65 0.26
N VAL A 133 2.11 8.23 1.33
CA VAL A 133 0.89 7.69 1.98
C VAL A 133 -0.38 7.89 1.15
N GLU A 134 -0.34 8.76 0.15
CA GLU A 134 -1.46 9.02 -0.76
C GLU A 134 -1.56 8.00 -1.91
N ASN A 135 -0.56 7.12 -2.06
CA ASN A 135 -0.55 6.06 -3.05
C ASN A 135 -1.68 5.04 -2.79
N GLU A 136 -2.44 4.69 -3.81
CA GLU A 136 -3.64 3.87 -3.64
C GLU A 136 -3.37 2.41 -3.24
N HIS A 137 -2.22 1.82 -3.60
CA HIS A 137 -1.85 0.49 -3.11
C HIS A 137 -1.65 0.50 -1.60
N PHE A 138 -1.00 1.55 -1.08
CA PHE A 138 -0.84 1.73 0.35
C PHE A 138 -2.21 1.92 1.05
N ILE A 139 -3.09 2.75 0.50
CA ILE A 139 -4.43 2.97 1.05
C ILE A 139 -5.26 1.67 1.09
N VAL A 140 -5.23 0.88 0.02
CA VAL A 140 -5.88 -0.44 -0.02
C VAL A 140 -5.30 -1.38 1.03
N TRP A 141 -3.98 -1.34 1.25
CA TRP A 141 -3.32 -2.14 2.28
C TRP A 141 -3.77 -1.76 3.69
N MET A 142 -3.79 -0.47 4.01
CA MET A 142 -4.11 0.08 5.33
C MET A 142 -5.54 -0.23 5.81
N ARG A 143 -6.44 -0.60 4.90
CA ARG A 143 -7.75 -1.16 5.25
C ARG A 143 -7.59 -2.62 5.70
N ALA A 144 -7.48 -2.84 7.01
CA ALA A 144 -7.36 -4.18 7.59
C ALA A 144 -8.49 -5.12 7.13
N ALA A 145 -8.12 -6.32 6.68
CA ALA A 145 -9.06 -7.38 6.38
C ALA A 145 -9.63 -8.01 7.67
N ALA A 146 -10.88 -8.45 7.60
CA ALA A 146 -11.58 -9.05 8.75
C ALA A 146 -11.15 -10.49 9.04
N LEU A 147 -10.60 -11.20 8.04
CA LEU A 147 -10.23 -12.61 8.11
C LEU A 147 -8.75 -12.82 7.77
N PRO A 148 -8.12 -13.91 8.23
CA PRO A 148 -6.71 -14.22 7.93
C PRO A 148 -6.45 -14.66 6.47
N HIS A 149 -7.54 -15.00 5.77
CA HIS A 149 -7.57 -15.27 4.34
C HIS A 149 -8.34 -14.13 3.68
N PHE A 150 -7.66 -13.35 2.85
CA PHE A 150 -8.26 -12.17 2.24
C PHE A 150 -7.64 -11.84 0.89
N ARG A 151 -8.42 -11.09 0.11
CA ARG A 151 -7.99 -10.51 -1.16
C ARG A 151 -7.99 -9.00 -1.07
N LYS A 152 -7.05 -8.37 -1.75
CA LYS A 152 -6.98 -6.92 -1.94
C LYS A 152 -6.82 -6.61 -3.41
N LEU A 153 -7.54 -5.58 -3.85
CA LEU A 153 -7.54 -5.15 -5.25
C LEU A 153 -6.17 -4.55 -5.55
N TYR A 154 -5.53 -5.01 -6.63
CA TYR A 154 -4.28 -4.44 -7.12
C TYR A 154 -4.54 -3.52 -8.32
N GLY A 155 -5.37 -3.96 -9.26
CA GLY A 155 -5.67 -3.16 -10.44
C GLY A 155 -6.84 -3.75 -11.23
N ARG A 156 -7.20 -3.09 -12.33
CA ARG A 156 -8.26 -3.54 -13.22
C ARG A 156 -7.91 -3.33 -14.69
N ILE A 157 -8.54 -4.12 -15.54
CA ILE A 157 -8.50 -4.01 -16.99
C ILE A 157 -9.92 -3.64 -17.44
N GLU A 158 -10.05 -2.52 -18.14
CA GLU A 158 -11.34 -1.95 -18.59
C GLU A 158 -11.77 -2.44 -19.97
N GLN A 159 -11.09 -3.46 -20.50
CA GLN A 159 -11.33 -4.02 -21.82
C GLN A 159 -11.73 -5.48 -21.72
N ASP A 160 -12.63 -5.91 -22.60
CA ASP A 160 -13.00 -7.31 -22.73
C ASP A 160 -11.80 -8.14 -23.18
N ILE A 161 -11.61 -9.30 -22.54
CA ILE A 161 -10.56 -10.26 -22.91
C ILE A 161 -11.25 -11.47 -23.55
N PRO A 162 -11.03 -11.75 -24.85
CA PRO A 162 -11.59 -12.91 -25.52
C PRO A 162 -11.20 -14.23 -24.85
N ALA A 163 -11.97 -15.29 -25.14
CA ALA A 163 -11.56 -16.64 -24.75
C ALA A 163 -10.27 -17.03 -25.51
N ASN A 164 -9.43 -17.85 -24.88
CA ASN A 164 -8.15 -18.31 -25.41
C ASN A 164 -7.09 -17.21 -25.64
N THR A 165 -7.23 -16.06 -24.99
CA THR A 165 -6.15 -15.06 -24.91
C THR A 165 -5.11 -15.48 -23.89
N ASP A 166 -3.85 -15.55 -24.31
CA ASP A 166 -2.71 -15.80 -23.41
C ASP A 166 -2.25 -14.49 -22.75
N LEU A 167 -2.46 -14.37 -21.44
CA LEU A 167 -1.99 -13.25 -20.64
C LEU A 167 -0.77 -13.67 -19.82
N LYS A 168 0.32 -12.92 -19.94
CA LYS A 168 1.52 -13.11 -19.12
C LYS A 168 1.59 -12.03 -18.06
N VAL A 169 1.59 -12.45 -16.80
CA VAL A 169 1.81 -11.57 -15.65
C VAL A 169 3.20 -11.86 -15.10
N ARG A 170 4.07 -10.86 -15.14
CA ARG A 170 5.35 -10.91 -14.42
C ARG A 170 5.11 -10.42 -13.00
N ILE A 171 5.67 -11.16 -12.03
CA ILE A 171 5.61 -10.82 -10.62
C ILE A 171 7.04 -10.57 -10.15
N LEU A 172 7.32 -9.37 -9.65
CA LEU A 172 8.54 -9.10 -8.89
C LEU A 172 8.21 -9.36 -7.42
N ALA A 173 8.66 -10.50 -6.91
CA ALA A 173 8.41 -10.91 -5.53
C ALA A 173 9.44 -10.26 -4.59
N SER A 174 8.94 -9.43 -3.68
CA SER A 174 9.75 -8.69 -2.71
C SER A 174 9.31 -8.97 -1.27
N LEU A 175 8.12 -9.56 -1.07
CA LEU A 175 7.60 -9.87 0.25
C LEU A 175 8.10 -11.23 0.76
N ALA A 176 9.02 -11.21 1.74
CA ALA A 176 9.47 -12.43 2.42
C ALA A 176 8.42 -12.93 3.45
N PHE A 177 7.45 -13.73 2.99
CA PHE A 177 6.38 -14.29 3.83
C PHE A 177 6.87 -15.18 4.98
N GLU A 178 8.08 -15.74 4.88
CA GLU A 178 8.65 -16.60 5.92
C GLU A 178 8.81 -15.90 7.27
N LEU A 179 8.89 -14.57 7.29
CA LEU A 179 8.99 -13.79 8.52
C LEU A 179 7.66 -13.67 9.30
N TYR A 180 6.53 -14.01 8.68
CA TYR A 180 5.19 -13.78 9.23
C TYR A 180 4.40 -15.05 9.56
N LYS A 181 4.93 -16.23 9.19
CA LYS A 181 4.39 -17.52 9.65
C LYS A 181 4.86 -17.75 11.08
N ARG A 182 3.95 -17.58 12.05
CA ARG A 182 4.06 -18.18 13.39
C ARG A 182 3.15 -19.39 13.46
#